data_AF-A0A1A8ZA96-F1
#
_entry.id   AF-A0A1A8ZA96-F1
#
_cell.length_a   1.000
_cell.length_b   1.000
_cell.length_c   1.000
_cell.angle_alpha   90.00
_cell.angle_beta   90.00
_cell.angle_gamma   90.00
#
_symmetry.space_group_name_H-M   'P 1'
#
loop_
_entity.id
_entity.type
_entity.pdbx_description
1 polymer ?
#
loop_
_entity_poly.entity_id
_entity_poly.type
_entity_poly.pdbx_seq_one_letter_code
_entity_poly.pdbx_strand_id
1 'polypeptide(L)'
;MDDRIARIQTKLAALPPAEDAVLGPPLTEQQISDFEGLHGVRLPEEFRQFVTRVGHGGYGPTYGLLTMDRWVSGNAEVNGNLAQPFPFVPDAHLAERRTGQCQPAPTFPGAIVVVYRGCSDFTLLVVTGPGCGRLVEVNAEGLVAPHFHTDPDFLAWYERWLDFTLAGHRDRSWFAEQMAGDQQALLATLLHDVLATRRRAAAYTFITYPAPSAQLPEDLVRALSTEPHPAVRKAILRALAAQGARGRELLPAALADPVPTVRSLAAILMTTNTPKGWRLSPQLRRTLGDHVRVEEDHAVRDTVQRVLDHSL
;
A
#
# COMPACT_ATOMS: atom_id res chain seq x y z
N MET A 1 2.95 12.64 29.73
CA MET A 1 3.00 11.25 29.24
C MET A 1 2.55 11.33 27.79
N ASP A 2 3.37 10.93 26.81
CA ASP A 2 2.99 11.12 25.39
C ASP A 2 1.62 10.47 25.10
N ASP A 3 0.63 11.29 24.75
CA ASP A 3 -0.76 10.87 24.56
C ASP A 3 -0.88 9.80 23.47
N ARG A 4 0.06 9.73 22.52
CA ARG A 4 0.02 8.79 21.39
C ARG A 4 0.38 7.37 21.82
N ILE A 5 1.39 7.22 22.67
CA ILE A 5 1.79 5.91 23.23
C ILE A 5 0.63 5.31 24.04
N ALA A 6 -0.04 6.13 24.86
CA ALA A 6 -1.20 5.69 25.62
C ALA A 6 -2.33 5.21 24.70
N ARG A 7 -2.64 5.95 23.62
CA ARG A 7 -3.65 5.52 22.63
C ARG A 7 -3.28 4.21 21.95
N ILE A 8 -2.02 4.02 21.54
CA ILE A 8 -1.56 2.77 20.94
C ILE A 8 -1.74 1.60 21.91
N GLN A 9 -1.36 1.76 23.18
CA GLN A 9 -1.55 0.73 24.20
C GLN A 9 -3.03 0.41 24.42
N THR A 10 -3.90 1.44 24.47
CA THR A 10 -5.36 1.25 24.54
C THR A 10 -5.90 0.49 23.33
N LYS A 11 -5.45 0.84 22.11
CA LYS A 11 -5.86 0.16 20.88
C LYS A 11 -5.42 -1.29 20.86
N LEU A 12 -4.17 -1.59 21.24
CA LEU A 12 -3.65 -2.95 21.36
C LEU A 12 -4.48 -3.78 22.35
N ALA A 13 -4.84 -3.21 23.50
CA ALA A 13 -5.67 -3.88 24.50
C ALA A 13 -7.13 -4.09 24.02
N ALA A 14 -7.60 -3.29 23.07
CA ALA A 14 -8.95 -3.39 22.50
C ALA A 14 -9.04 -4.32 21.28
N LEU A 15 -7.92 -4.90 20.83
CA LEU A 15 -7.92 -5.79 19.67
C LEU A 15 -8.75 -7.05 19.93
N PRO A 16 -9.43 -7.59 18.89
CA PRO A 16 -10.13 -8.86 19.01
C PRO A 16 -9.16 -9.98 19.44
N PRO A 17 -9.58 -10.93 20.30
CA PRO A 17 -8.73 -12.05 20.73
C PRO A 17 -8.15 -12.89 19.58
N ALA A 18 -8.79 -12.87 18.41
CA ALA A 18 -8.35 -13.59 17.22
C ALA A 18 -7.08 -13.02 16.56
N GLU A 19 -6.65 -11.80 16.94
CA GLU A 19 -5.47 -11.15 16.36
C GLU A 19 -4.14 -11.70 16.89
N ASP A 20 -4.15 -12.42 18.02
CA ASP A 20 -2.95 -12.90 18.73
C ASP A 20 -1.83 -11.83 18.78
N ALA A 21 -2.18 -10.66 19.30
CA ALA A 21 -1.37 -9.44 19.23
C ALA A 21 -0.18 -9.49 20.21
N VAL A 22 0.83 -10.29 19.86
CA VAL A 22 2.04 -10.48 20.66
C VAL A 22 3.15 -9.56 20.17
N LEU A 23 3.64 -8.68 21.04
CA LEU A 23 4.85 -7.88 20.84
C LEU A 23 5.98 -8.42 21.72
N GLY A 24 7.23 -8.28 21.27
CA GLY A 24 8.39 -8.57 22.12
C GLY A 24 8.53 -7.55 23.27
N PRO A 25 9.24 -7.89 24.36
CA PRO A 25 9.36 -7.04 25.55
C PRO A 25 10.02 -5.69 25.24
N PRO A 26 9.66 -4.56 25.85
CA PRO A 26 10.30 -3.29 25.52
C PRO A 26 11.83 -3.31 25.67
N LEU A 27 12.53 -2.64 24.76
CA LEU A 27 13.99 -2.48 24.81
C LEU A 27 14.39 -1.51 25.93
N THR A 28 15.57 -1.75 26.50
CA THR A 28 16.18 -0.83 27.47
C THR A 28 16.88 0.33 26.77
N GLU A 29 17.00 1.46 27.46
CA GLU A 29 17.77 2.61 26.96
C GLU A 29 19.22 2.26 26.63
N GLN A 30 19.82 1.30 27.36
CA GLN A 30 21.17 0.81 27.08
C GLN A 30 21.24 0.09 25.72
N GLN A 31 20.30 -0.82 25.43
CA GLN A 31 20.25 -1.51 24.14
C GLN A 31 20.11 -0.54 22.97
N ILE A 32 19.28 0.49 23.13
CA ILE A 32 19.13 1.55 22.13
C ILE A 32 20.43 2.34 21.96
N SER A 33 21.04 2.78 23.07
CA SER A 33 22.31 3.52 23.03
C SER A 33 23.43 2.71 22.40
N ASP A 34 23.50 1.41 22.66
CA ASP A 34 24.48 0.49 22.09
C ASP A 34 24.28 0.36 20.57
N PHE A 35 23.04 0.21 20.11
CA PHE A 35 22.69 0.19 18.69
C PHE A 35 23.07 1.52 17.99
N GLU A 36 22.66 2.64 18.57
CA GLU A 36 22.97 3.99 18.07
C GLU A 36 24.48 4.25 18.01
N GLY A 37 25.22 3.82 19.03
CA GLY A 37 26.68 3.92 19.09
C GLY A 37 27.39 3.03 18.06
N LEU A 38 26.94 1.79 17.90
CA LEU A 38 27.48 0.83 16.94
C LEU A 38 27.32 1.32 15.48
N HIS A 39 26.17 1.92 15.17
CA HIS A 39 25.86 2.34 13.80
C HIS A 39 26.11 3.83 13.52
N GLY A 40 26.49 4.61 14.54
CA GLY A 40 26.77 6.04 14.40
C GLY A 40 25.54 6.89 14.05
N VAL A 41 24.37 6.53 14.57
CA VAL A 41 23.08 7.18 14.26
C VAL A 41 22.32 7.57 15.53
N ARG A 42 21.21 8.27 15.35
CA ARG A 42 20.17 8.44 16.37
C ARG A 42 18.85 7.96 15.79
N LEU A 43 18.15 7.11 16.52
CA LEU A 43 16.83 6.66 16.12
C LEU A 43 15.84 7.83 16.24
N PRO A 44 14.86 7.94 15.32
CA PRO A 44 13.76 8.88 15.47
C PRO A 44 13.04 8.69 16.81
N GLU A 45 12.72 9.80 17.48
CA GLU A 45 12.17 9.80 18.84
C GLU A 45 10.89 8.97 18.95
N GLU A 46 9.99 9.09 17.98
CA GLU A 46 8.72 8.37 17.93
C GLU A 46 8.92 6.85 17.87
N PHE A 47 9.94 6.39 17.13
CA PHE A 47 10.29 4.99 17.08
C PHE A 47 10.98 4.52 18.36
N ARG A 48 11.89 5.33 18.92
CA ARG A 48 12.54 5.07 20.21
C ARG A 48 11.50 4.85 21.30
N GLN A 49 10.53 5.77 21.43
CA GLN A 49 9.46 5.65 22.41
C GLN A 49 8.61 4.39 22.24
N PHE A 50 8.31 4.01 21.00
CA PHE A 50 7.57 2.78 20.74
C PHE A 50 8.31 1.55 21.26
N VAL A 51 9.58 1.39 20.88
CA VAL A 51 10.34 0.18 21.21
C VAL A 51 10.71 0.10 22.69
N THR A 52 10.81 1.22 23.41
CA THR A 52 11.10 1.24 24.86
C THR A 52 9.87 1.23 25.76
N ARG A 53 8.67 1.57 25.25
CA ARG A 53 7.45 1.69 26.07
C ARG A 53 6.30 0.76 25.67
N VAL A 54 6.27 0.28 24.43
CA VAL A 54 5.22 -0.61 23.92
C VAL A 54 5.76 -2.02 23.71
N GLY A 55 6.80 -2.17 22.91
CA GLY A 55 7.42 -3.46 22.64
C GLY A 55 8.30 -3.44 21.40
N HIS A 56 9.10 -4.49 21.22
CA HIS A 56 10.00 -4.63 20.07
C HIS A 56 9.66 -5.87 19.25
N GLY A 57 9.38 -5.67 17.96
CA GLY A 57 9.02 -6.76 17.05
C GLY A 57 7.69 -7.44 17.39
N GLY A 58 7.23 -8.31 16.49
CA GLY A 58 5.99 -9.07 16.65
C GLY A 58 4.82 -8.42 15.91
N TYR A 59 3.69 -8.23 16.59
CA TYR A 59 2.45 -7.77 16.00
C TYR A 59 2.61 -6.48 15.18
N GLY A 60 2.21 -6.53 13.92
CA GLY A 60 2.42 -5.45 12.97
C GLY A 60 1.86 -5.79 11.58
N PRO A 61 1.92 -4.85 10.62
CA PRO A 61 1.46 -5.07 9.26
C PRO A 61 2.12 -6.29 8.61
N THR A 62 1.39 -6.98 7.73
CA THR A 62 1.89 -8.12 6.94
C THR A 62 2.52 -9.23 7.78
N TYR A 63 3.84 -9.41 7.76
CA TYR A 63 4.57 -10.41 8.55
C TYR A 63 5.03 -9.92 9.93
N GLY A 64 4.56 -8.75 10.36
CA GLY A 64 4.87 -8.20 11.67
C GLY A 64 6.11 -7.29 11.70
N LEU A 65 6.29 -6.62 12.84
CA LEU A 65 7.46 -5.80 13.11
C LEU A 65 8.68 -6.69 13.33
N LEU A 66 9.81 -6.27 12.77
CA LEU A 66 11.10 -6.92 12.99
C LEU A 66 11.69 -6.56 14.36
N THR A 67 12.33 -7.55 14.99
CA THR A 67 13.14 -7.39 16.19
C THR A 67 14.45 -6.68 15.86
N MET A 68 15.10 -6.10 16.88
CA MET A 68 16.29 -5.24 16.73
C MET A 68 17.44 -5.93 15.98
N ASP A 69 17.64 -7.23 16.18
CA ASP A 69 18.65 -8.04 15.49
C ASP A 69 18.43 -8.15 13.97
N ARG A 70 17.24 -7.77 13.48
CA ARG A 70 16.86 -7.82 12.06
C ARG A 70 16.64 -6.45 11.42
N TRP A 71 16.79 -5.35 12.18
CA TRP A 71 16.69 -3.99 11.64
C TRP A 71 17.75 -3.68 10.60
N VAL A 72 18.93 -4.25 10.80
CA VAL A 72 20.02 -4.27 9.82
C VAL A 72 20.12 -5.72 9.35
N SER A 73 19.65 -5.97 8.14
CA SER A 73 19.63 -7.33 7.59
C SER A 73 21.05 -7.88 7.52
N GLY A 74 21.30 -9.02 8.16
CA GLY A 74 22.60 -9.71 8.13
C GLY A 74 23.04 -10.15 6.74
N ASN A 75 22.10 -10.25 5.79
CA ASN A 75 22.39 -10.31 4.35
C ASN A 75 22.33 -8.88 3.81
N ALA A 76 23.50 -8.33 3.46
CA ALA A 76 23.79 -6.94 3.09
C ALA A 76 23.07 -6.37 1.84
N GLU A 77 21.87 -6.84 1.51
CA GLU A 77 21.19 -6.56 0.23
C GLU A 77 20.18 -5.40 0.30
N VAL A 78 19.65 -5.05 1.49
CA VAL A 78 18.65 -3.97 1.63
C VAL A 78 19.22 -2.75 2.33
N ASN A 79 19.86 -2.91 3.48
CA ASN A 79 20.42 -1.77 4.21
C ASN A 79 21.74 -1.31 3.57
N GLY A 80 21.95 -0.01 3.46
CA GLY A 80 23.27 0.59 3.28
C GLY A 80 23.90 0.99 4.62
N ASN A 81 24.92 1.85 4.58
CA ASN A 81 25.45 2.48 5.79
C ASN A 81 24.39 3.39 6.42
N LEU A 82 24.02 3.15 7.69
CA LEU A 82 22.98 3.93 8.37
C LEU A 82 23.37 5.39 8.61
N ALA A 83 24.66 5.71 8.73
CA ALA A 83 25.12 7.08 8.92
C ALA A 83 25.14 7.90 7.62
N GLN A 84 25.00 7.25 6.46
CA GLN A 84 24.83 7.94 5.19
C GLN A 84 23.37 8.35 4.99
N PRO A 85 23.08 9.53 4.43
CA PRO A 85 21.72 10.00 4.27
C PRO A 85 20.93 9.13 3.27
N PHE A 86 19.67 8.86 3.61
CA PHE A 86 18.72 8.23 2.70
C PHE A 86 18.49 9.15 1.48
N PRO A 87 18.61 8.63 0.24
CA PRO A 87 18.76 9.46 -0.95
C PRO A 87 17.44 10.04 -1.49
N PHE A 88 16.28 9.56 -1.03
CA PHE A 88 14.98 10.01 -1.51
C PHE A 88 14.33 10.98 -0.52
N VAL A 89 13.70 12.03 -1.07
CA VAL A 89 12.95 13.03 -0.30
C VAL A 89 11.48 12.62 -0.27
N PRO A 90 10.82 12.65 0.91
CA PRO A 90 9.38 12.43 1.00
C PRO A 90 8.59 13.39 0.10
N ASP A 91 7.46 12.92 -0.42
CA ASP A 91 6.47 13.75 -1.13
C ASP A 91 6.98 14.41 -2.44
N ALA A 92 8.18 14.04 -2.92
CA ALA A 92 8.67 14.42 -4.23
C ALA A 92 7.92 13.66 -5.34
N HIS A 93 7.66 14.33 -6.48
CA HIS A 93 6.99 13.72 -7.63
C HIS A 93 7.74 12.46 -8.07
N LEU A 94 7.07 11.30 -7.95
CA LEU A 94 7.57 10.03 -8.49
C LEU A 94 7.67 10.17 -10.00
N ALA A 95 8.88 10.31 -10.53
CA ALA A 95 9.13 9.95 -11.91
C ALA A 95 8.94 8.43 -12.02
N GLU A 96 8.02 7.98 -12.87
CA GLU A 96 7.90 6.56 -13.20
C GLU A 96 9.27 6.09 -13.73
N ARG A 97 9.97 5.22 -12.98
CA ARG A 97 11.20 4.61 -13.48
C ARG A 97 10.83 3.80 -14.72
N ARG A 98 11.50 4.07 -15.84
CA ARG A 98 11.36 3.28 -17.06
C ARG A 98 11.81 1.86 -16.77
N THR A 99 10.92 0.89 -16.97
CA THR A 99 11.23 -0.54 -16.92
C THR A 99 12.36 -0.86 -17.92
N GLY A 100 13.35 -1.66 -17.52
CA GLY A 100 14.38 -2.19 -18.43
C GLY A 100 15.85 -1.88 -18.11
N GLN A 101 16.17 -1.16 -17.03
CA GLN A 101 17.55 -1.06 -16.55
C GLN A 101 17.74 -1.95 -15.32
N CYS A 102 18.40 -3.09 -15.51
CA CYS A 102 18.87 -3.95 -14.44
C CYS A 102 20.01 -3.22 -13.72
N GLN A 103 19.67 -2.37 -12.75
CA GLN A 103 20.64 -1.80 -11.82
C GLN A 103 20.92 -2.82 -10.71
N PRO A 104 22.12 -2.84 -10.12
CA PRO A 104 22.38 -3.64 -8.94
C PRO A 104 21.31 -3.36 -7.87
N ALA A 105 20.98 -4.38 -7.06
CA ALA A 105 20.00 -4.29 -5.98
C ALA A 105 20.26 -2.99 -5.18
N PRO A 106 19.32 -2.03 -5.15
CA PRO A 106 19.54 -0.78 -4.48
C PRO A 106 19.70 -1.02 -2.98
N THR A 107 20.89 -0.79 -2.45
CA THR A 107 21.06 -0.62 -1.00
C THR A 107 20.44 0.71 -0.58
N PHE A 108 19.76 0.73 0.55
CA PHE A 108 19.11 1.88 1.12
C PHE A 108 19.88 2.36 2.36
N PRO A 109 20.89 3.23 2.22
CA PRO A 109 21.58 3.82 3.36
C PRO A 109 20.64 4.71 4.17
N GLY A 110 20.98 4.97 5.43
CA GLY A 110 20.19 5.90 6.26
C GLY A 110 18.84 5.38 6.70
N ALA A 111 18.56 4.07 6.57
CA ALA A 111 17.29 3.48 6.95
C ALA A 111 17.44 2.07 7.54
N ILE A 112 16.58 1.75 8.52
CA ILE A 112 16.45 0.42 9.10
C ILE A 112 15.22 -0.29 8.54
N VAL A 113 15.25 -1.62 8.51
CA VAL A 113 14.08 -2.43 8.12
C VAL A 113 13.17 -2.61 9.32
N VAL A 114 11.91 -2.17 9.21
CA VAL A 114 10.92 -2.36 10.28
C VAL A 114 9.93 -3.48 9.96
N VAL A 115 9.65 -3.72 8.68
CA VAL A 115 8.76 -4.81 8.22
C VAL A 115 9.34 -5.44 6.96
N TYR A 116 9.31 -6.78 6.91
CA TYR A 116 9.42 -7.54 5.67
C TYR A 116 8.01 -7.85 5.17
N ARG A 117 7.70 -7.55 3.90
CA ARG A 117 6.36 -7.76 3.32
C ARG A 117 6.27 -8.97 2.38
N GLY A 118 7.37 -9.69 2.16
CA GLY A 118 7.45 -10.76 1.16
C GLY A 118 7.94 -10.24 -0.19
N CYS A 119 8.27 -11.14 -1.12
CA CYS A 119 8.61 -10.81 -2.51
C CYS A 119 9.62 -9.65 -2.66
N SER A 120 10.64 -9.62 -1.81
CA SER A 120 11.68 -8.57 -1.83
C SER A 120 11.16 -7.15 -1.47
N ASP A 121 9.96 -7.04 -0.90
CA ASP A 121 9.35 -5.79 -0.45
C ASP A 121 9.58 -5.55 1.05
N PHE A 122 9.93 -4.31 1.39
CA PHE A 122 10.27 -3.90 2.74
C PHE A 122 9.66 -2.55 3.08
N THR A 123 9.20 -2.40 4.33
CA THR A 123 8.96 -1.09 4.92
C THR A 123 10.20 -0.68 5.71
N LEU A 124 10.82 0.42 5.32
CA LEU A 124 11.97 0.99 6.00
C LEU A 124 11.56 2.21 6.84
N LEU A 125 12.25 2.41 7.95
CA LEU A 125 12.23 3.66 8.71
C LEU A 125 13.52 4.43 8.41
N VAL A 126 13.39 5.66 7.91
CA VAL A 126 14.55 6.53 7.66
C VAL A 126 15.07 7.06 9.00
N VAL A 127 16.35 6.84 9.27
CA VAL A 127 17.05 7.27 10.50
C VAL A 127 18.11 8.34 10.23
N THR A 128 18.47 8.58 8.96
CA THR A 128 19.39 9.65 8.58
C THR A 128 19.03 10.18 7.20
N GLY A 129 18.96 11.51 7.04
CA GLY A 129 18.62 12.18 5.78
C GLY A 129 17.31 12.98 5.82
N PRO A 130 16.85 13.52 4.67
CA PRO A 130 15.73 14.47 4.59
C PRO A 130 14.38 13.92 5.06
N GLY A 131 14.22 12.59 5.05
CA GLY A 131 13.01 11.91 5.50
C GLY A 131 13.10 11.29 6.89
N CYS A 132 14.08 11.68 7.73
CA CYS A 132 14.26 11.08 9.06
C CYS A 132 12.93 11.03 9.85
N GLY A 133 12.60 9.85 10.39
CA GLY A 133 11.34 9.56 11.07
C GLY A 133 10.22 9.05 10.17
N ARG A 134 10.30 9.26 8.85
CA ARG A 134 9.28 8.80 7.89
C ARG A 134 9.52 7.34 7.48
N LEU A 135 8.43 6.68 7.10
CA LEU A 135 8.44 5.33 6.56
C LEU A 135 8.35 5.33 5.04
N VAL A 136 9.08 4.40 4.43
CA VAL A 136 9.19 4.27 2.99
C VAL A 136 9.10 2.80 2.58
N GLU A 137 8.26 2.53 1.60
CA GLU A 137 8.16 1.25 0.92
C GLU A 137 9.24 1.15 -0.13
N VAL A 138 9.98 0.05 -0.13
CA VAL A 138 11.02 -0.24 -1.11
C VAL A 138 10.92 -1.67 -1.60
N ASN A 139 11.46 -1.89 -2.80
CA ASN A 139 11.63 -3.21 -3.37
C ASN A 139 13.13 -3.44 -3.63
N ALA A 140 13.70 -4.51 -3.07
CA ALA A 140 15.12 -4.82 -3.17
C ALA A 140 15.57 -5.22 -4.59
N GLU A 141 14.63 -5.58 -5.47
CA GLU A 141 14.89 -5.83 -6.89
C GLU A 141 14.81 -4.54 -7.73
N GLY A 142 14.48 -3.40 -7.12
CA GLY A 142 14.37 -2.11 -7.79
C GLY A 142 13.22 -2.02 -8.80
N LEU A 143 12.25 -2.94 -8.72
CA LEU A 143 11.09 -3.00 -9.62
C LEU A 143 10.13 -1.82 -9.43
N VAL A 144 10.10 -1.26 -8.22
CA VAL A 144 9.23 -0.16 -7.82
C VAL A 144 10.07 0.95 -7.20
N ALA A 145 9.77 2.20 -7.56
CA ALA A 145 10.42 3.35 -6.95
C ALA A 145 10.01 3.48 -5.48
N PRO A 146 10.92 3.89 -4.58
CA PRO A 146 10.58 4.09 -3.18
C PRO A 146 9.37 5.02 -2.99
N HIS A 147 8.43 4.61 -2.14
CA HIS A 147 7.19 5.35 -1.90
C HIS A 147 7.01 5.61 -0.41
N PHE A 148 6.94 6.88 -0.02
CA PHE A 148 6.73 7.26 1.37
C PHE A 148 5.27 7.13 1.78
N HIS A 149 5.06 6.63 3.00
CA HIS A 149 3.76 6.68 3.65
C HIS A 149 3.35 8.13 3.90
N THR A 150 2.05 8.40 3.85
CA THR A 150 1.50 9.73 4.15
C THR A 150 1.62 10.11 5.62
N ASP A 151 1.89 9.13 6.48
CA ASP A 151 2.04 9.32 7.92
C ASP A 151 3.32 10.13 8.23
N PRO A 152 3.26 11.07 9.19
CA PRO A 152 4.40 11.93 9.53
C PRO A 152 5.54 11.21 10.27
N ASP A 153 5.26 10.07 10.90
CA ASP A 153 6.21 9.33 11.71
C ASP A 153 5.75 7.87 11.95
N PHE A 154 6.60 7.09 12.65
CA PHE A 154 6.33 5.69 13.00
C PHE A 154 5.07 5.50 13.86
N LEU A 155 4.85 6.33 14.88
CA LEU A 155 3.70 6.18 15.77
C LEU A 155 2.39 6.42 15.01
N ALA A 156 2.37 7.35 14.06
CA ALA A 156 1.17 7.67 13.27
C ALA A 156 0.86 6.52 12.33
N TRP A 157 1.89 6.00 11.68
CA TRP A 157 1.80 4.84 10.81
C TRP A 157 1.31 3.59 11.54
N TYR A 158 1.88 3.28 12.72
CA TYR A 158 1.48 2.12 13.50
C TYR A 158 0.08 2.30 14.10
N GLU A 159 -0.24 3.50 14.61
CA GLU A 159 -1.57 3.83 15.12
C GLU A 159 -2.65 3.71 14.02
N ARG A 160 -2.35 4.17 12.80
CA ARG A 160 -3.21 3.99 11.62
C ARG A 160 -3.41 2.51 11.33
N TRP A 161 -2.37 1.71 11.34
CA TRP A 161 -2.51 0.27 11.13
C TRP A 161 -3.45 -0.39 12.14
N LEU A 162 -3.36 -0.02 13.42
CA LEU A 162 -4.29 -0.48 14.44
C LEU A 162 -5.73 -0.02 14.17
N ASP A 163 -5.93 1.21 13.68
CA ASP A 163 -7.25 1.69 13.27
C ASP A 163 -7.83 0.87 12.11
N PHE A 164 -7.00 0.50 11.12
CA PHE A 164 -7.43 -0.39 10.02
C PHE A 164 -7.86 -1.76 10.54
N THR A 165 -7.13 -2.30 11.53
CA THR A 165 -7.48 -3.58 12.17
C THR A 165 -8.79 -3.46 12.95
N LEU A 166 -8.93 -2.45 13.79
CA LEU A 166 -10.12 -2.24 14.63
C LEU A 166 -11.38 -1.90 13.82
N ALA A 167 -11.22 -1.16 12.72
CA ALA A 167 -12.33 -0.83 11.81
C ALA A 167 -12.77 -2.02 10.95
N GLY A 168 -12.03 -3.14 10.95
CA GLY A 168 -12.43 -4.37 10.26
C GLY A 168 -12.20 -4.34 8.75
N HIS A 169 -11.11 -3.73 8.29
CA HIS A 169 -10.74 -3.76 6.87
C HIS A 169 -10.53 -5.21 6.38
N ARG A 170 -11.14 -5.56 5.24
CA ARG A 170 -11.32 -6.94 4.75
C ARG A 170 -10.04 -7.68 4.33
N ASP A 171 -8.97 -6.95 4.04
CA ASP A 171 -7.66 -7.48 3.64
C ASP A 171 -6.59 -6.44 4.01
N ARG A 172 -5.64 -6.80 4.88
CA ARG A 172 -4.62 -5.86 5.38
C ARG A 172 -3.31 -5.93 4.60
N SER A 173 -3.23 -6.78 3.57
CA SER A 173 -2.05 -6.85 2.68
C SER A 173 -1.84 -5.55 1.89
N TRP A 174 -2.92 -4.82 1.61
CA TRP A 174 -2.91 -3.54 0.90
C TRP A 174 -2.48 -2.35 1.75
N PHE A 175 -2.27 -2.52 3.07
CA PHE A 175 -2.06 -1.42 4.01
C PHE A 175 -1.01 -0.39 3.55
N ALA A 176 0.07 -0.87 2.92
CA ALA A 176 1.16 -0.02 2.44
C ALA A 176 0.78 0.93 1.29
N GLU A 177 -0.29 0.62 0.56
CA GLU A 177 -0.82 1.43 -0.53
C GLU A 177 -1.96 2.34 -0.06
N GLN A 178 -2.33 2.27 1.21
CA GLN A 178 -3.54 2.88 1.74
C GLN A 178 -3.22 4.07 2.65
N MET A 179 -4.20 4.95 2.79
CA MET A 179 -4.16 6.10 3.71
C MET A 179 -5.36 6.10 4.65
N ALA A 180 -5.25 6.83 5.77
CA ALA A 180 -6.35 7.04 6.71
C ALA A 180 -7.42 7.97 6.14
N GLY A 181 -8.63 7.87 6.68
CA GLY A 181 -9.74 8.77 6.42
C GLY A 181 -11.08 8.04 6.40
N ASP A 182 -12.14 8.77 6.72
CA ASP A 182 -13.50 8.33 6.43
C ASP A 182 -13.79 8.45 4.92
N GLN A 183 -14.93 7.92 4.49
CA GLN A 183 -15.32 7.90 3.08
C GLN A 183 -15.35 9.31 2.46
N GLN A 184 -15.80 10.33 3.20
CA GLN A 184 -15.90 11.69 2.69
C GLN A 184 -14.51 12.28 2.47
N ALA A 185 -13.61 12.14 3.45
CA ALA A 185 -12.23 12.61 3.36
C ALA A 185 -11.44 11.89 2.26
N LEU A 186 -11.65 10.58 2.11
CA LEU A 186 -11.01 9.78 1.05
C LEU A 186 -11.53 10.19 -0.35
N LEU A 187 -12.84 10.41 -0.52
CA LEU A 187 -13.39 10.90 -1.78
C LEU A 187 -12.89 12.31 -2.11
N ALA A 188 -12.83 13.21 -1.13
CA ALA A 188 -12.28 14.55 -1.31
C ALA A 188 -10.81 14.50 -1.75
N THR A 189 -10.02 13.63 -1.11
CA THR A 189 -8.61 13.40 -1.50
C THR A 189 -8.53 12.88 -2.93
N LEU A 190 -9.30 11.83 -3.26
CA LEU A 190 -9.32 11.21 -4.58
C LEU A 190 -9.70 12.19 -5.70
N LEU A 191 -10.58 13.16 -5.42
CA LEU A 191 -11.07 14.11 -6.43
C LEU A 191 -10.20 15.37 -6.54
N HIS A 192 -9.54 15.80 -5.46
CA HIS A 192 -9.04 17.17 -5.37
C HIS A 192 -7.57 17.29 -4.92
N ASP A 193 -6.96 16.23 -4.40
CA ASP A 193 -5.57 16.32 -3.95
C ASP A 193 -4.64 16.57 -5.13
N VAL A 194 -3.62 17.42 -4.94
CA VAL A 194 -2.67 17.76 -6.00
C VAL A 194 -1.73 16.60 -6.32
N LEU A 195 -1.44 15.74 -5.34
CA LEU A 195 -0.52 14.62 -5.47
C LEU A 195 -1.24 13.36 -5.96
N ALA A 196 -0.85 12.88 -7.14
CA ALA A 196 -1.39 11.62 -7.69
C ALA A 196 -1.15 10.41 -6.77
N THR A 197 -0.08 10.43 -5.98
CA THR A 197 0.20 9.40 -4.96
C THR A 197 -0.85 9.36 -3.85
N ARG A 198 -1.29 10.54 -3.37
CA ARG A 198 -2.36 10.64 -2.37
C ARG A 198 -3.71 10.24 -2.95
N ARG A 199 -4.03 10.69 -4.17
CA ARG A 199 -5.24 10.24 -4.89
C ARG A 199 -5.25 8.72 -5.07
N ARG A 200 -4.12 8.13 -5.49
CA ARG A 200 -3.95 6.67 -5.60
C ARG A 200 -4.19 5.99 -4.26
N ALA A 201 -3.58 6.48 -3.18
CA ALA A 201 -3.74 5.89 -1.85
C ALA A 201 -5.20 5.92 -1.37
N ALA A 202 -5.91 7.02 -1.61
CA ALA A 202 -7.34 7.13 -1.30
C ALA A 202 -8.17 6.08 -2.05
N ALA A 203 -7.92 5.88 -3.35
CA ALA A 203 -8.57 4.83 -4.13
C ALA A 203 -8.24 3.42 -3.60
N TYR A 204 -6.99 3.15 -3.23
CA TYR A 204 -6.60 1.87 -2.64
C TYR A 204 -7.29 1.60 -1.30
N THR A 205 -7.52 2.62 -0.48
CA THR A 205 -8.25 2.46 0.79
C THR A 205 -9.66 1.90 0.56
N PHE A 206 -10.34 2.31 -0.53
CA PHE A 206 -11.68 1.80 -0.87
C PHE A 206 -11.75 0.31 -1.26
N ILE A 207 -10.62 -0.34 -1.54
CA ILE A 207 -10.58 -1.79 -1.80
C ILE A 207 -10.98 -2.56 -0.54
N THR A 208 -10.52 -2.12 0.62
CA THR A 208 -10.67 -2.86 1.88
C THR A 208 -11.62 -2.17 2.86
N TYR A 209 -12.11 -0.98 2.50
CA TYR A 209 -12.95 -0.11 3.33
C TYR A 209 -14.16 -0.86 3.90
N PRO A 210 -14.39 -0.74 5.23
CA PRO A 210 -15.48 -1.40 5.91
C PRO A 210 -16.79 -0.65 5.63
N ALA A 211 -17.87 -1.39 5.39
CA ALA A 211 -19.23 -0.85 5.21
C ALA A 211 -19.31 0.42 4.33
N PRO A 212 -18.86 0.37 3.07
CA PRO A 212 -18.95 1.51 2.16
C PRO A 212 -20.42 1.89 1.92
N SER A 213 -20.68 3.19 1.72
CA SER A 213 -22.03 3.65 1.36
C SER A 213 -22.49 3.06 0.02
N ALA A 214 -23.80 2.96 -0.17
CA ALA A 214 -24.39 2.51 -1.43
C ALA A 214 -24.03 3.38 -2.66
N GLN A 215 -23.64 4.64 -2.43
CA GLN A 215 -23.31 5.63 -3.47
C GLN A 215 -21.85 5.56 -3.93
N LEU A 216 -20.99 4.85 -3.18
CA LEU A 216 -19.54 4.81 -3.45
C LEU A 216 -19.22 4.36 -4.89
N PRO A 217 -19.85 3.33 -5.48
CA PRO A 217 -19.53 2.91 -6.84
C PRO A 217 -19.73 4.03 -7.88
N GLU A 218 -20.83 4.77 -7.79
CA GLU A 218 -21.13 5.91 -8.68
C GLU A 218 -20.15 7.08 -8.47
N ASP A 219 -19.73 7.35 -7.22
CA ASP A 219 -18.70 8.35 -6.93
C ASP A 219 -17.33 7.96 -7.48
N LEU A 220 -16.97 6.66 -7.43
CA LEU A 220 -15.75 6.13 -8.04
C LEU A 220 -15.77 6.25 -9.56
N VAL A 221 -16.92 6.05 -10.22
CA VAL A 221 -17.07 6.28 -11.67
C VAL A 221 -16.88 7.77 -12.01
N ARG A 222 -17.42 8.67 -11.18
CA ARG A 222 -17.19 10.12 -11.35
C ARG A 222 -15.70 10.47 -11.21
N ALA A 223 -15.02 9.92 -10.22
CA ALA A 223 -13.58 10.13 -10.04
C ALA A 223 -12.78 9.59 -11.24
N LEU A 224 -13.14 8.39 -11.74
CA LEU A 224 -12.49 7.75 -12.87
C LEU A 224 -12.52 8.61 -14.15
N SER A 225 -13.65 9.28 -14.43
CA SER A 225 -13.81 10.07 -15.65
C SER A 225 -13.00 11.38 -15.64
N THR A 226 -12.67 11.89 -14.46
CA THR A 226 -11.90 13.14 -14.30
C THR A 226 -10.41 12.92 -14.01
N GLU A 227 -9.99 11.69 -13.68
CA GLU A 227 -8.62 11.43 -13.22
C GLU A 227 -7.60 11.39 -14.37
N PRO A 228 -6.61 12.30 -14.39
CA PRO A 228 -5.61 12.35 -15.45
C PRO A 228 -4.60 11.20 -15.41
N HIS A 229 -4.27 10.68 -14.23
CA HIS A 229 -3.16 9.73 -14.06
C HIS A 229 -3.60 8.27 -14.21
N PRO A 230 -3.04 7.49 -15.15
CA PRO A 230 -3.45 6.12 -15.41
C PRO A 230 -3.26 5.19 -14.20
N ALA A 231 -2.20 5.37 -13.40
CA ALA A 231 -2.02 4.59 -12.18
C ALA A 231 -3.14 4.80 -11.15
N VAL A 232 -3.68 6.03 -11.03
CA VAL A 232 -4.81 6.31 -10.14
C VAL A 232 -6.09 5.71 -10.72
N ARG A 233 -6.34 5.84 -12.03
CA ARG A 233 -7.48 5.16 -12.70
C ARG A 233 -7.46 3.65 -12.46
N LYS A 234 -6.30 3.00 -12.56
CA LYS A 234 -6.15 1.56 -12.23
C LYS A 234 -6.47 1.24 -10.77
N ALA A 235 -6.17 2.15 -9.83
CA ALA A 235 -6.54 2.00 -8.42
C ALA A 235 -8.06 2.13 -8.24
N ILE A 236 -8.70 3.10 -8.91
CA ILE A 236 -10.16 3.28 -8.91
C ILE A 236 -10.87 2.04 -9.47
N LEU A 237 -10.37 1.43 -10.54
CA LEU A 237 -10.94 0.19 -11.09
C LEU A 237 -10.88 -0.97 -10.09
N ARG A 238 -9.77 -1.11 -9.34
CA ARG A 238 -9.68 -2.11 -8.27
C ARG A 238 -10.66 -1.83 -7.14
N ALA A 239 -10.81 -0.56 -6.76
CA ALA A 239 -11.80 -0.14 -5.77
C ALA A 239 -13.23 -0.45 -6.21
N LEU A 240 -13.58 -0.19 -7.47
CA LEU A 240 -14.87 -0.56 -8.07
C LEU A 240 -15.10 -2.06 -8.01
N ALA A 241 -14.12 -2.87 -8.46
CA ALA A 241 -14.23 -4.32 -8.41
C ALA A 241 -14.41 -4.85 -6.98
N ALA A 242 -13.84 -4.19 -5.96
CA ALA A 242 -14.03 -4.55 -4.56
C ALA A 242 -15.46 -4.31 -4.05
N GLN A 243 -16.26 -3.48 -4.74
CA GLN A 243 -17.68 -3.24 -4.40
C GLN A 243 -18.63 -4.34 -4.90
N GLY A 244 -18.11 -5.53 -5.22
CA GLY A 244 -18.90 -6.70 -5.59
C GLY A 244 -19.46 -6.64 -7.00
N ALA A 245 -20.68 -7.16 -7.19
CA ALA A 245 -21.33 -7.23 -8.50
C ALA A 245 -21.66 -5.84 -9.05
N ARG A 246 -22.19 -4.95 -8.20
CA ARG A 246 -22.58 -3.59 -8.59
C ARG A 246 -21.40 -2.79 -9.13
N GLY A 247 -20.25 -2.83 -8.46
CA GLY A 247 -19.06 -2.15 -8.94
C GLY A 247 -18.49 -2.76 -10.24
N ARG A 248 -18.58 -4.08 -10.42
CA ARG A 248 -18.14 -4.75 -11.67
C ARG A 248 -18.99 -4.38 -12.88
N GLU A 249 -20.29 -4.15 -12.69
CA GLU A 249 -21.20 -3.68 -13.74
C GLU A 249 -20.85 -2.27 -14.25
N LEU A 250 -20.09 -1.50 -13.48
CA LEU A 250 -19.65 -0.14 -13.83
C LEU A 250 -18.26 -0.08 -14.48
N LEU A 251 -17.47 -1.16 -14.41
CA LEU A 251 -16.16 -1.24 -15.04
C LEU A 251 -16.14 -1.01 -16.57
N PRO A 252 -17.23 -1.28 -17.35
CA PRO A 252 -17.25 -0.97 -18.77
C PRO A 252 -16.99 0.49 -19.12
N ALA A 253 -17.20 1.42 -18.17
CA ALA A 253 -16.86 2.84 -18.35
C ALA A 253 -15.38 3.07 -18.71
N ALA A 254 -14.48 2.16 -18.36
CA ALA A 254 -13.05 2.23 -18.68
C ALA A 254 -12.64 1.54 -20.00
N LEU A 255 -13.55 0.90 -20.73
CA LEU A 255 -13.22 0.28 -22.02
C LEU A 255 -12.93 1.30 -23.13
N ALA A 256 -13.25 2.58 -22.90
CA ALA A 256 -12.89 3.68 -23.79
C ALA A 256 -11.64 4.46 -23.30
N ASP A 257 -10.95 3.99 -22.26
CA ASP A 257 -9.77 4.68 -21.73
C ASP A 257 -8.67 4.78 -22.80
N PRO A 258 -8.00 5.94 -22.95
CA PRO A 258 -6.94 6.09 -23.94
C PRO A 258 -5.73 5.17 -23.68
N VAL A 259 -5.53 4.71 -22.44
CA VAL A 259 -4.38 3.89 -22.06
C VAL A 259 -4.73 2.39 -22.15
N PRO A 260 -4.08 1.61 -23.04
CA PRO A 260 -4.38 0.18 -23.25
C PRO A 260 -4.36 -0.65 -21.96
N THR A 261 -3.37 -0.41 -21.10
CA THR A 261 -3.25 -1.15 -19.84
C THR A 261 -4.35 -0.84 -18.81
N VAL A 262 -5.07 0.27 -18.96
CA VAL A 262 -6.27 0.56 -18.15
C VAL A 262 -7.46 -0.22 -18.69
N ARG A 263 -7.65 -0.26 -20.02
CA ARG A 263 -8.70 -1.06 -20.68
C ARG A 263 -8.56 -2.55 -20.36
N SER A 264 -7.35 -3.10 -20.52
CA SER A 264 -7.05 -4.50 -20.17
C SER A 264 -7.38 -4.82 -18.71
N LEU A 265 -7.02 -3.92 -17.78
CA LEU A 265 -7.32 -4.12 -16.36
C LEU A 265 -8.83 -4.08 -16.10
N ALA A 266 -9.57 -3.17 -16.73
CA ALA A 266 -11.03 -3.10 -16.61
C ALA A 266 -11.68 -4.43 -17.03
N ALA A 267 -11.28 -4.98 -18.18
CA ALA A 267 -11.79 -6.27 -18.66
C ALA A 267 -11.47 -7.43 -17.70
N ILE A 268 -10.25 -7.51 -17.16
CA ILE A 268 -9.87 -8.53 -16.18
C ILE A 268 -10.72 -8.42 -14.92
N LEU A 269 -10.89 -7.21 -14.39
CA LEU A 269 -11.58 -6.97 -13.12
C LEU A 269 -13.11 -7.19 -13.21
N MET A 270 -13.68 -7.24 -14.41
CA MET A 270 -15.09 -7.64 -14.62
C MET A 270 -15.36 -9.09 -14.21
N THR A 271 -14.33 -9.92 -14.15
CA THR A 271 -14.46 -11.31 -13.71
C THR A 271 -14.52 -11.41 -12.19
N THR A 272 -15.15 -12.48 -11.70
CA THR A 272 -15.02 -12.93 -10.31
C THR A 272 -14.27 -14.24 -10.27
N ASN A 273 -13.32 -14.37 -9.34
CA ASN A 273 -12.64 -15.63 -9.11
C ASN A 273 -13.53 -16.54 -8.26
N THR A 274 -13.72 -17.78 -8.70
CA THR A 274 -14.46 -18.81 -7.97
C THR A 274 -13.62 -20.08 -7.91
N PRO A 275 -13.92 -21.02 -6.99
CA PRO A 275 -13.22 -22.31 -6.97
C PRO A 275 -13.31 -23.10 -8.29
N LYS A 276 -14.31 -22.79 -9.14
CA LYS A 276 -14.52 -23.41 -10.46
C LYS A 276 -13.89 -22.62 -11.61
N GLY A 277 -13.07 -21.59 -11.32
CA GLY A 277 -12.46 -20.71 -12.30
C GLY A 277 -13.09 -19.32 -12.32
N TRP A 278 -12.84 -18.56 -13.38
CA TRP A 278 -13.37 -17.21 -13.53
C TRP A 278 -14.83 -17.25 -13.94
N ARG A 279 -15.62 -16.33 -13.41
CA ARG A 279 -17.02 -16.15 -13.78
C ARG A 279 -17.24 -14.75 -14.33
N LEU A 280 -18.02 -14.66 -15.39
CA LEU A 280 -18.39 -13.39 -16.02
C LEU A 280 -19.89 -13.33 -16.20
N SER A 281 -20.52 -12.21 -15.81
CA SER A 281 -21.97 -12.08 -15.95
C SER A 281 -22.37 -12.06 -17.44
N PRO A 282 -23.56 -12.55 -17.83
CA PRO A 282 -23.99 -12.53 -19.23
C PRO A 282 -23.99 -11.13 -19.85
N GLN A 283 -24.28 -10.10 -19.06
CA GLN A 283 -24.23 -8.70 -19.51
C GLN A 283 -22.79 -8.25 -19.79
N LEU A 284 -21.85 -8.52 -18.88
CA LEU A 284 -20.45 -8.16 -19.06
C LEU A 284 -19.80 -8.96 -20.18
N ARG A 285 -20.19 -10.24 -20.36
CA ARG A 285 -19.76 -11.07 -21.49
C ARG A 285 -20.17 -10.47 -22.83
N ARG A 286 -21.43 -10.03 -22.97
CA ARG A 286 -21.88 -9.32 -24.18
C ARG A 286 -21.09 -8.04 -24.41
N THR A 287 -20.92 -7.23 -23.36
CA THR A 287 -20.17 -5.97 -23.43
C THR A 287 -18.72 -6.17 -23.91
N LEU A 288 -18.02 -7.17 -23.36
CA LEU A 288 -16.66 -7.52 -23.80
C LEU A 288 -16.64 -8.09 -25.22
N GLY A 289 -17.65 -8.88 -25.61
CA GLY A 289 -17.79 -9.41 -26.97
C GLY A 289 -18.06 -8.35 -28.03
N ASP A 290 -18.73 -7.26 -27.66
CA ASP A 290 -18.88 -6.10 -28.56
C ASP A 290 -17.60 -5.27 -28.60
N HIS A 291 -16.94 -5.07 -27.44
CA HIS A 291 -15.70 -4.32 -27.33
C HIS A 291 -14.54 -4.96 -28.13
N VAL A 292 -14.37 -6.29 -28.07
CA VAL A 292 -13.28 -6.99 -28.78
C VAL A 292 -13.33 -6.78 -30.30
N ARG A 293 -14.51 -6.51 -30.87
CA ARG A 293 -14.71 -6.25 -32.30
C ARG A 293 -14.25 -4.86 -32.74
N VAL A 294 -14.25 -3.90 -31.82
CA VAL A 294 -13.89 -2.50 -32.08
C VAL A 294 -12.54 -2.10 -31.48
N GLU A 295 -11.98 -2.92 -30.58
CA GLU A 295 -10.66 -2.69 -30.00
C GLU A 295 -9.58 -2.83 -31.07
N GLU A 296 -8.74 -1.81 -31.21
CA GLU A 296 -7.66 -1.75 -32.21
C GLU A 296 -6.33 -2.30 -31.66
N ASP A 297 -6.08 -2.14 -30.35
CA ASP A 297 -4.86 -2.60 -29.69
C ASP A 297 -4.88 -4.13 -29.53
N HIS A 298 -3.89 -4.79 -30.16
CA HIS A 298 -3.78 -6.25 -30.16
C HIS A 298 -3.64 -6.84 -28.75
N ALA A 299 -2.87 -6.20 -27.86
CA ALA A 299 -2.63 -6.72 -26.51
C ALA A 299 -3.90 -6.61 -25.63
N VAL A 300 -4.68 -5.55 -25.83
CA VAL A 300 -6.00 -5.42 -25.19
C VAL A 300 -6.96 -6.47 -25.73
N ARG A 301 -7.03 -6.62 -27.07
CA ARG A 301 -7.89 -7.62 -27.72
C ARG A 301 -7.61 -9.03 -27.22
N ASP A 302 -6.34 -9.43 -27.17
CA ASP A 302 -5.91 -10.73 -26.64
C ASP A 302 -6.29 -10.93 -25.17
N THR A 303 -6.19 -9.87 -24.37
CA THR A 303 -6.57 -9.92 -22.95
C THR A 303 -8.08 -10.11 -22.80
N VAL A 304 -8.87 -9.36 -23.56
CA VAL A 304 -10.34 -9.49 -23.57
C VAL A 304 -10.77 -10.87 -24.07
N GLN A 305 -10.15 -11.37 -25.13
CA GLN A 305 -10.45 -12.70 -25.66
C GLN A 305 -10.13 -13.79 -24.64
N ARG A 306 -8.97 -13.74 -23.97
CA ARG A 306 -8.65 -14.68 -22.88
C ARG A 306 -9.68 -14.64 -21.76
N VAL A 307 -10.15 -13.45 -21.37
CA VAL A 307 -11.21 -13.32 -20.36
C VAL A 307 -12.50 -14.00 -20.83
N LEU A 308 -12.91 -13.81 -22.08
CA LEU A 308 -14.12 -14.43 -22.65
C LEU A 308 -14.02 -15.96 -22.73
N ASP A 309 -12.84 -16.48 -23.10
CA ASP A 309 -12.59 -17.91 -23.30
C ASP A 309 -12.50 -18.68 -21.97
N HIS A 310 -11.93 -18.06 -20.93
CA HIS A 310 -11.63 -18.71 -19.65
C HIS A 310 -12.66 -18.40 -18.55
N SER A 311 -13.64 -17.55 -18.83
CA SER A 311 -14.74 -17.30 -17.91
C SER A 311 -15.94 -18.20 -18.24
N LEU A 312 -16.56 -18.75 -17.19
CA LEU A 312 -17.84 -19.46 -17.22
C LEU A 312 -19.01 -18.48 -17.10
#